data_AF-A0A522FY10-F1
#
_entry.id   AF-A0A522FY10-F1
#
_cell.length_a   1.000
_cell.length_b   1.000
_cell.length_c   1.000
_cell.angle_alpha   90.00
_cell.angle_beta   90.00
_cell.angle_gamma   90.00
#
_symmetry.space_group_name_H-M   'P 1'
#
loop_
_entity.id
_entity.type
_entity.pdbx_description
1 polymer ?
#
loop_
_entity_poly.entity_id
_entity_poly.type
_entity_poly.pdbx_seq_one_letter_code
_entity_poly.pdbx_strand_id
1 'polypeptide(L)'
;MDRNTITGIILIFLIFIGFSIYNNTRLNKGYEKAVVVAESYYAKGELENARTEYINALRYKPNQPDAIAKINEINLKLGILPEKQKTDTLSSRQQNIEPERPSAIDVPKDINQYGVFAKTALGENDFI
;
A
#
# COMPACT_ATOMS: atom_id res chain seq x y z
N MET A 1 0.79 -33.22 19.86
CA MET A 1 0.17 -32.82 18.58
C MET A 1 -0.14 -34.08 17.81
N ASP A 2 -1.41 -34.33 17.51
CA ASP A 2 -1.85 -35.63 17.00
C ASP A 2 -1.52 -35.78 15.52
N ARG A 3 -1.27 -37.03 15.10
CA ARG A 3 -0.93 -37.35 13.71
C ARG A 3 -1.97 -36.81 12.73
N ASN A 4 -3.25 -36.84 13.12
CA ASN A 4 -4.36 -36.28 12.35
C ASN A 4 -4.29 -34.75 12.21
N THR A 5 -3.88 -34.04 13.26
CA THR A 5 -3.66 -32.58 13.23
C THR A 5 -2.49 -32.22 12.33
N ILE A 6 -1.40 -32.99 12.40
CA ILE A 6 -0.21 -32.80 11.55
C ILE A 6 -0.56 -33.04 10.08
N THR A 7 -1.28 -34.13 9.76
CA THR A 7 -1.74 -34.39 8.39
C THR A 7 -2.68 -33.30 7.87
N GLY A 8 -3.56 -32.77 8.73
CA GLY A 8 -4.47 -31.68 8.35
C GLY A 8 -3.72 -30.40 7.98
N ILE A 9 -2.71 -30.03 8.77
CA ILE A 9 -1.87 -28.86 8.50
C ILE A 9 -1.06 -29.05 7.20
N ILE A 10 -0.49 -30.23 6.97
CA ILE A 10 0.23 -30.55 5.72
C ILE A 10 -0.70 -30.40 4.50
N LEU A 11 -1.95 -30.88 4.60
CA LEU A 11 -2.93 -30.80 3.52
C LEU A 11 -3.30 -29.34 3.19
N ILE A 12 -3.46 -28.51 4.22
CA ILE A 12 -3.69 -27.06 4.05
C ILE A 12 -2.51 -26.41 3.32
N PHE A 13 -1.27 -26.68 3.76
CA PHE A 13 -0.09 -26.16 3.06
C PHE A 13 0.03 -26.63 1.62
N LEU A 14 -0.27 -27.90 1.32
CA LEU A 14 -0.26 -28.42 -0.06
C LEU A 14 -1.28 -27.73 -0.96
N ILE A 15 -2.47 -27.42 -0.44
CA ILE A 15 -3.49 -26.66 -1.18
C ILE A 15 -2.99 -25.23 -1.45
N PHE A 16 -2.45 -24.56 -0.43
CA PHE A 16 -1.90 -23.20 -0.59
C PHE A 16 -0.71 -23.15 -1.55
N ILE A 17 0.21 -24.11 -1.46
CA ILE A 17 1.38 -24.20 -2.35
C ILE A 17 0.93 -24.52 -3.79
N GLY A 18 0.01 -25.47 -3.95
CA GLY A 18 -0.56 -25.83 -5.25
C GLY A 18 -1.26 -24.66 -5.92
N PHE A 19 -2.10 -23.93 -5.17
CA PHE A 19 -2.78 -22.73 -5.67
C PHE A 19 -1.80 -21.58 -5.96
N SER A 20 -0.79 -21.39 -5.11
CA SER A 20 0.27 -20.39 -5.29
C SER A 20 1.07 -20.63 -6.58
N ILE A 21 1.50 -21.87 -6.83
CA ILE A 21 2.25 -22.24 -8.05
C ILE A 21 1.36 -22.13 -9.30
N TYR A 22 0.14 -22.68 -9.24
CA TYR A 22 -0.77 -22.68 -10.39
C TYR A 22 -1.12 -21.27 -10.86
N ASN A 23 -1.43 -20.35 -9.92
CA ASN A 23 -1.75 -18.96 -10.25
C ASN A 23 -0.55 -18.21 -10.87
N ASN A 24 0.66 -18.44 -10.35
CA ASN A 24 1.85 -17.72 -10.79
C ASN A 24 2.20 -17.97 -12.28
N THR A 25 1.96 -19.18 -12.81
CA THR A 25 2.28 -19.51 -14.21
C THR A 25 1.41 -18.76 -15.23
N ARG A 26 0.12 -18.58 -14.95
CA ARG A 26 -0.80 -17.83 -15.82
C ARG A 26 -0.49 -16.33 -15.78
N LEU A 27 -0.16 -15.81 -14.59
CA LEU A 27 0.22 -14.42 -14.41
C LEU A 27 1.56 -14.09 -15.08
N ASN A 28 2.54 -15.00 -15.04
CA ASN A 28 3.81 -14.83 -15.76
C ASN A 28 3.60 -14.63 -17.27
N LYS A 29 2.74 -15.43 -17.91
CA LYS A 29 2.47 -15.29 -19.35
C LYS A 29 1.76 -13.97 -19.69
N GLY A 30 0.85 -13.52 -18.82
CA GLY A 30 0.19 -12.22 -18.98
C GLY A 30 1.17 -11.06 -18.83
N TYR A 31 2.04 -11.14 -17.81
CA TYR A 31 3.10 -10.18 -17.56
C TYR A 31 4.06 -10.05 -18.75
N GLU A 32 4.60 -11.16 -19.24
CA GLU A 32 5.56 -11.17 -20.35
C GLU A 32 4.97 -10.55 -21.62
N LYS A 33 3.71 -10.88 -21.95
CA LYS A 33 3.01 -10.26 -23.08
C LYS A 33 2.84 -8.76 -22.91
N ALA A 34 2.43 -8.30 -21.73
CA ALA A 34 2.26 -6.88 -21.44
C ALA A 34 3.60 -6.12 -21.55
N VAL A 35 4.70 -6.72 -21.06
CA VAL A 35 6.05 -6.14 -21.18
C VAL A 35 6.48 -6.04 -22.65
N VAL A 36 6.32 -7.09 -23.44
CA VAL A 36 6.68 -7.06 -24.87
C VAL A 36 5.90 -5.98 -25.63
N VAL A 37 4.60 -5.84 -25.34
CA VAL A 37 3.78 -4.78 -25.92
C VAL A 37 4.25 -3.40 -25.46
N ALA A 38 4.55 -3.22 -24.17
CA ALA A 38 5.08 -1.98 -23.62
C ALA A 38 6.43 -1.58 -24.26
N GLU A 39 7.33 -2.54 -24.44
CA GLU A 39 8.61 -2.33 -25.13
C GLU A 39 8.41 -1.93 -26.58
N SER A 40 7.42 -2.51 -27.27
CA SER A 40 7.09 -2.11 -28.64
C SER A 40 6.62 -0.66 -28.72
N TYR A 41 5.80 -0.21 -27.76
CA TYR A 41 5.36 1.19 -27.68
C TYR A 41 6.52 2.12 -27.32
N TYR A 42 7.40 1.67 -26.42
CA TYR A 42 8.60 2.42 -26.04
C TYR A 42 9.54 2.63 -27.24
N ALA A 43 9.76 1.58 -28.05
CA ALA A 43 10.57 1.65 -29.26
C ALA A 43 9.95 2.57 -30.33
N LYS A 44 8.62 2.66 -30.38
CA LYS A 44 7.88 3.60 -31.25
C LYS A 44 7.88 5.06 -30.74
N GLY A 45 8.34 5.30 -29.50
CA GLY A 45 8.29 6.62 -28.87
C GLY A 45 6.93 6.98 -28.27
N GLU A 46 5.98 6.04 -28.24
CA GLU A 46 4.67 6.21 -27.62
C GLU A 46 4.76 5.98 -26.10
N LEU A 47 5.40 6.91 -25.41
CA LEU A 47 5.78 6.73 -24.01
C LEU A 47 4.57 6.64 -23.06
N GLU A 48 3.45 7.34 -23.35
CA GLU A 48 2.20 7.24 -22.59
C GLU A 48 1.57 5.82 -22.65
N ASN A 49 1.54 5.25 -23.86
CA ASN A 49 1.01 3.91 -24.08
C ASN A 49 1.92 2.86 -23.44
N ALA A 50 3.25 3.03 -23.58
CA ALA A 50 4.23 2.18 -22.91
C ALA A 50 4.05 2.19 -21.38
N ARG A 51 3.85 3.37 -20.77
CA ARG A 51 3.59 3.50 -19.33
C ARG A 51 2.36 2.70 -18.90
N THR A 52 1.26 2.86 -19.64
CA THR A 52 0.00 2.17 -19.35
C THR A 52 0.17 0.66 -19.40
N GLU A 53 0.90 0.16 -20.39
CA GLU A 53 1.17 -1.29 -20.52
C GLU A 53 2.11 -1.82 -19.45
N TYR A 54 3.13 -1.07 -19.02
CA TYR A 54 3.93 -1.45 -17.86
C TYR A 54 3.12 -1.47 -16.55
N ILE A 55 2.17 -0.55 -16.37
CA ILE A 55 1.25 -0.58 -15.23
C ILE A 55 0.36 -1.82 -15.31
N ASN A 56 -0.17 -2.15 -16.49
CA ASN A 56 -0.91 -3.40 -16.70
C ASN A 56 -0.06 -4.64 -16.41
N ALA A 57 1.23 -4.63 -16.78
CA ALA A 57 2.16 -5.69 -16.43
C ALA A 57 2.24 -5.87 -14.89
N LEU A 58 2.39 -4.78 -14.14
CA LEU A 58 2.41 -4.81 -12.67
C LEU A 58 1.10 -5.32 -12.05
N ARG A 59 -0.05 -5.24 -12.75
CA ARG A 59 -1.30 -5.87 -12.28
C ARG A 59 -1.22 -7.40 -12.27
N TYR A 60 -0.44 -7.99 -13.17
CA TYR A 60 -0.18 -9.43 -13.17
C TYR A 60 0.87 -9.80 -12.11
N LYS A 61 1.91 -8.97 -11.95
CA LYS A 61 2.97 -9.19 -10.98
C LYS A 61 3.41 -7.87 -10.33
N PRO A 62 2.89 -7.54 -9.13
CA PRO A 62 3.20 -6.26 -8.48
C PRO A 62 4.66 -6.14 -8.01
N ASN A 63 5.36 -7.27 -7.82
CA ASN A 63 6.73 -7.31 -7.32
C ASN A 63 7.75 -7.51 -8.45
N GLN A 64 7.75 -6.61 -9.45
CA GLN A 64 8.72 -6.65 -10.55
C GLN A 64 9.52 -5.34 -10.60
N PRO A 65 10.77 -5.32 -10.10
CA PRO A 65 11.57 -4.10 -10.06
C PRO A 65 11.85 -3.54 -11.46
N ASP A 66 11.99 -4.41 -12.46
CA ASP A 66 12.29 -4.02 -13.84
C ASP A 66 11.17 -3.16 -14.45
N ALA A 67 9.91 -3.58 -14.30
CA ALA A 67 8.76 -2.81 -14.78
C ALA A 67 8.61 -1.48 -14.02
N ILE A 68 8.89 -1.45 -12.72
CA ILE A 68 8.90 -0.22 -11.91
C ILE A 68 9.99 0.75 -12.41
N ALA A 69 11.20 0.24 -12.66
CA ALA A 69 12.30 1.03 -13.20
C ALA A 69 11.94 1.62 -14.57
N LYS A 70 11.33 0.83 -15.46
CA LYS A 70 10.89 1.30 -16.78
C LYS A 70 9.81 2.37 -16.70
N ILE A 71 8.82 2.21 -15.82
CA ILE A 71 7.80 3.25 -15.57
C ILE A 71 8.47 4.55 -15.10
N ASN A 72 9.44 4.46 -14.20
CA ASN A 72 10.16 5.63 -13.70
C ASN A 72 10.98 6.31 -14.81
N GLU A 73 11.70 5.54 -15.64
CA GLU A 73 12.40 6.06 -16.82
C GLU A 73 11.44 6.79 -17.77
N ILE A 74 10.27 6.19 -18.02
CA ILE A 74 9.23 6.76 -18.88
C ILE A 74 8.71 8.06 -18.26
N ASN A 75 8.31 8.06 -16.99
CA ASN A 75 7.83 9.24 -16.27
C ASN A 75 8.84 10.41 -16.35
N LEU A 76 10.13 10.12 -16.19
CA LEU A 76 11.19 11.12 -16.35
C LEU A 76 11.24 11.68 -17.78
N LYS A 77 11.11 10.83 -18.80
CA LYS A 77 11.10 11.26 -20.21
C LYS A 77 9.87 12.10 -20.57
N LEU A 78 8.71 11.83 -19.99
CA LEU A 78 7.52 12.66 -20.20
C LEU A 78 7.51 13.94 -19.36
N GLY A 79 8.46 14.11 -18.42
CA GLY A 79 8.43 15.21 -17.47
C GLY A 79 7.27 15.12 -16.47
N ILE A 80 6.58 13.97 -16.41
CA ILE A 80 5.54 13.68 -15.43
C ILE A 80 6.28 13.15 -14.21
N LEU A 81 6.76 14.05 -13.35
CA LEU A 81 7.20 13.66 -12.02
C LEU A 81 5.95 13.22 -11.24
N PRO A 82 5.75 11.93 -10.90
CA PRO A 82 4.85 11.64 -9.81
C PRO A 82 5.53 12.22 -8.57
N GLU A 83 4.93 13.27 -8.03
CA GLU A 83 5.10 13.61 -6.63
C GLU A 83 5.04 12.28 -5.87
N LYS A 84 6.14 11.90 -5.20
CA LYS A 84 6.23 10.66 -4.43
C LYS A 84 4.94 10.55 -3.62
N GLN A 85 4.03 9.66 -4.02
CA GLN A 85 2.93 9.25 -3.17
C GLN A 85 3.62 8.56 -2.00
N LYS A 86 3.77 9.33 -0.93
CA LYS A 86 4.15 8.83 0.38
C LYS A 86 3.19 7.69 0.65
N THR A 87 3.75 6.48 0.62
CA THR A 87 3.28 5.33 1.36
C THR A 87 2.51 5.79 2.59
N ASP A 88 1.19 5.68 2.52
CA ASP A 88 0.30 5.82 3.65
C ASP A 88 0.58 4.62 4.57
N THR A 89 1.54 4.82 5.47
CA THR A 89 1.96 3.85 6.46
C THR A 89 0.83 3.67 7.46
N LEU A 90 -0.15 2.84 7.09
CA LEU A 90 -1.06 2.17 8.01
C LEU A 90 -0.27 1.15 8.86
N SER A 91 0.46 1.64 9.85
CA SER A 91 1.03 0.89 10.99
C SER A 91 1.40 1.93 12.03
N SER A 92 0.53 2.26 12.98
CA SER A 92 0.53 1.59 14.28
C SER A 92 -0.83 1.77 14.97
N ARG A 93 -1.83 0.95 14.61
CA ARG A 93 -2.90 0.61 15.57
C ARG A 93 -2.41 -0.59 16.37
N GLN A 94 -1.46 -0.36 17.26
CA GLN A 94 -1.19 -1.31 18.35
C GLN A 94 -2.09 -0.88 19.51
N GLN A 95 -3.17 -1.64 19.72
CA GLN A 95 -3.84 -1.69 21.00
C GLN A 95 -2.82 -2.12 22.06
N ASN A 96 -2.69 -1.34 23.12
CA ASN A 96 -2.17 -1.85 24.39
C ASN A 96 -3.07 -1.28 25.49
N ILE A 97 -3.82 -2.16 26.14
CA ILE A 97 -4.65 -1.85 27.31
C ILE A 97 -3.75 -2.02 28.55
N GLU A 98 -3.58 -0.91 29.31
CA GLU A 98 -3.29 -0.73 30.76
C GLU A 98 -2.05 -1.40 31.41
N PRO A 99 -1.56 -0.94 32.61
CA PRO A 99 -1.97 0.16 33.49
C PRO A 99 -0.83 1.08 34.02
N GLU A 100 -1.21 2.09 34.82
CA GLU A 100 -0.44 2.80 35.88
C GLU A 100 -0.15 4.33 35.76
N ARG A 101 -0.95 5.06 36.54
CA ARG A 101 -0.69 6.24 37.40
C ARG A 101 -0.49 7.67 36.83
N PRO A 102 -1.03 8.67 37.56
CA PRO A 102 -1.23 10.03 37.07
C PRO A 102 0.06 10.84 37.17
N SER A 103 0.36 11.60 36.14
CA SER A 103 1.31 12.72 36.24
C SER A 103 0.69 13.93 35.58
N ALA A 104 0.72 15.02 36.34
CA ALA A 104 0.04 16.29 36.11
C ALA A 104 0.11 16.76 34.66
N ILE A 105 -1.05 17.07 34.10
CA ILE A 105 -1.16 17.85 32.87
C ILE A 105 -0.83 19.29 33.25
N ASP A 106 0.38 19.74 32.90
CA ASP A 106 0.66 21.17 32.79
C ASP A 106 -0.31 21.75 31.77
N VAL A 107 -1.27 22.54 32.24
CA VAL A 107 -2.21 23.28 31.40
C VAL A 107 -1.45 24.48 30.80
N PRO A 108 -1.19 24.53 29.48
CA PRO A 108 -0.74 25.78 28.87
C PRO A 108 -1.87 26.82 28.99
N LYS A 109 -1.55 27.92 29.68
CA LYS A 109 -2.44 29.01 30.12
C LYS A 109 -3.01 29.89 28.99
N ASP A 110 -2.86 29.51 27.72
CA ASP A 110 -3.28 30.38 26.62
C ASP A 110 -4.34 29.71 25.74
N ILE A 111 -5.59 29.95 26.13
CA ILE A 111 -6.81 29.52 25.42
C ILE A 111 -6.91 30.22 24.05
N ASN A 112 -6.09 31.26 23.78
CA ASN A 112 -6.11 32.01 22.52
C ASN A 112 -5.25 31.38 21.41
N GLN A 113 -4.47 30.34 21.72
CA GLN A 113 -3.59 29.72 20.72
C GLN A 113 -4.31 28.70 19.82
N TYR A 114 -5.52 28.32 20.19
CA TYR A 114 -6.34 27.43 19.37
C TYR A 114 -7.38 28.29 18.65
N GLY A 115 -7.42 28.18 17.32
CA GLY A 115 -8.27 28.98 16.45
C GLY A 115 -9.77 28.87 16.76
N VAL A 116 -10.61 29.45 15.89
CA VAL A 116 -12.07 29.66 16.08
C VAL A 116 -12.92 28.47 16.56
N PHE A 117 -12.36 27.26 16.60
CA PHE A 117 -13.01 26.03 17.05
C PHE A 117 -12.74 25.66 18.52
N ALA A 118 -11.80 26.30 19.20
CA ALA A 118 -11.50 25.98 20.60
C ALA A 118 -12.55 26.46 21.60
N LYS A 119 -13.38 27.42 21.19
CA LYS A 119 -14.47 27.93 22.03
C LYS A 119 -15.60 26.92 22.25
N THR A 120 -15.63 25.80 21.53
CA THR A 120 -16.69 24.78 21.69
C THR A 120 -16.28 23.65 22.65
N ALA A 121 -15.03 23.61 23.13
CA ALA A 121 -14.56 22.58 24.05
C ALA A 121 -14.87 22.88 25.53
N LEU A 122 -15.26 24.11 25.85
CA LEU A 122 -15.84 24.45 27.14
C LEU A 122 -17.36 24.36 26.99
N GLY A 123 -17.91 23.19 27.31
CA GLY A 123 -19.35 22.98 27.37
C GLY A 123 -19.97 23.90 28.41
N GLU A 124 -20.40 25.09 27.98
CA GLU A 124 -21.29 25.95 28.74
C GLU A 124 -22.69 25.34 28.65
N ASN A 125 -22.95 24.41 29.57
CA ASN A 125 -24.25 23.81 29.79
C ASN A 125 -25.13 24.81 30.54
N ASP A 126 -25.57 25.88 29.88
CA ASP A 126 -26.69 26.69 30.37
C ASP A 126 -28.00 25.96 30.01
N PHE A 127 -28.28 24.92 30.79
CA PHE A 127 -29.64 24.45 30.99
C PHE A 127 -30.17 25.08 32.28
N ILE A 128 -31.34 25.72 32.14
CA ILE A 128 -32.29 26.32 33.11
C ILE A 128 -31.90 27.61 33.83
#